data_AF-A0A094DD75-F1
#
_entry.id   AF-A0A094DD75-F1
#
_cell.length_a   1.000
_cell.length_b   1.000
_cell.length_c   1.000
_cell.angle_alpha   90.00
_cell.angle_beta   90.00
_cell.angle_gamma   90.00
#
_symmetry.space_group_name_H-M   'P 1'
#
loop_
_entity.id
_entity.type
_entity.pdbx_description
1 polymer ?
#
loop_
_entity_poly.entity_id
_entity_poly.type
_entity_poly.pdbx_seq_one_letter_code
_entity_poly.pdbx_strand_id
1 'polypeptide(L)'
;MFTSKTVAEGSFPAEEDISVRFLASNGSAAYVGQTAYPLFGQSETVLPYKTFVSEMGKFAIGDQEHWCTACGKTDGVCAQFTASSADAGAGSGSNDGKAGGSGNAISLPVAGVIGALVTLAVVLGVQALVLLAGGLRVVSKKRLGAGGVGETREAKV
;
A
#
# COMPACT_ATOMS: atom_id res chain seq x y z
N MET A 1 -18.75 17.56 -21.38
CA MET A 1 -19.18 18.68 -20.52
C MET A 1 -20.03 19.60 -21.37
N PHE A 2 -21.16 20.08 -20.85
CA PHE A 2 -22.09 20.94 -21.58
C PHE A 2 -22.90 21.79 -20.60
N THR A 3 -23.48 22.88 -21.09
CA THR A 3 -24.49 23.68 -20.38
C THR A 3 -25.71 23.83 -21.28
N SER A 4 -26.90 23.84 -20.69
CA SER A 4 -28.15 24.15 -21.39
C SER A 4 -28.60 25.59 -21.20
N LYS A 5 -27.88 26.38 -20.38
CA LYS A 5 -28.17 27.80 -20.20
C LYS A 5 -27.49 28.63 -21.29
N THR A 6 -28.15 29.72 -21.67
CA THR A 6 -27.55 30.73 -22.53
C THR A 6 -26.43 31.43 -21.78
N VAL A 7 -25.23 31.42 -22.35
CA VAL A 7 -24.04 32.06 -21.80
C VAL A 7 -23.70 33.25 -22.70
N ALA A 8 -23.25 34.36 -22.11
CA ALA A 8 -22.83 35.52 -22.89
C ALA A 8 -21.59 35.18 -23.73
N GLU A 9 -21.42 35.85 -24.87
CA GLU A 9 -20.26 35.65 -25.71
C GLU A 9 -18.96 35.96 -24.94
N GLY A 10 -17.99 35.03 -25.00
CA GLY A 10 -16.72 35.17 -24.30
C GLY A 10 -16.76 34.88 -22.79
N SER A 11 -17.91 34.50 -22.22
CA SER A 11 -17.99 34.08 -20.82
C SER A 11 -18.13 32.56 -20.66
N PHE A 12 -17.82 32.08 -19.45
CA PHE A 12 -17.97 30.67 -19.08
C PHE A 12 -19.21 30.52 -18.20
N PRO A 13 -19.99 29.42 -18.36
CA PRO A 13 -21.11 29.15 -17.47
C PRO A 13 -20.66 29.02 -16.02
N ALA A 14 -21.54 29.39 -15.08
CA ALA A 14 -21.34 29.09 -13.67
C ALA A 14 -21.24 27.57 -13.47
N GLU A 15 -20.50 27.13 -12.47
CA GLU A 15 -20.18 25.71 -12.27
C GLU A 15 -21.45 24.84 -12.06
N GLU A 16 -22.44 25.39 -11.36
CA GLU A 16 -23.76 24.81 -11.15
C GLU A 16 -24.58 24.64 -12.44
N ASP A 17 -24.25 25.39 -13.49
CA ASP A 17 -24.92 25.32 -14.79
C ASP A 17 -24.26 24.33 -15.75
N ILE A 18 -23.26 23.60 -15.26
CA ILE A 18 -22.47 22.67 -16.04
C ILE A 18 -22.86 21.24 -15.69
N SER A 19 -23.06 20.47 -16.75
CA SER A 19 -23.29 19.04 -16.67
C SER A 19 -22.23 18.25 -17.45
N VAL A 20 -21.98 17.03 -17.00
CA VAL A 20 -21.08 16.08 -17.63
C VAL A 20 -21.88 14.86 -18.08
N ARG A 21 -21.58 14.40 -19.30
CA ARG A 21 -22.11 13.15 -19.87
C ARG A 21 -20.94 12.41 -20.49
N PHE A 22 -20.80 11.13 -20.16
CA PHE A 22 -19.80 10.27 -20.76
C PHE A 22 -20.40 9.56 -21.97
N LEU A 23 -19.74 9.70 -23.12
CA LEU A 23 -20.14 9.12 -24.38
C LEU A 23 -19.02 8.19 -24.84
N ALA A 24 -19.37 6.95 -25.18
CA ALA A 24 -18.41 5.98 -25.71
C ALA A 24 -18.97 5.32 -26.97
N SER A 25 -18.06 4.89 -27.84
CA SER A 25 -18.37 4.19 -29.08
C SER A 25 -17.54 2.91 -29.15
N ASN A 26 -18.18 1.78 -29.42
CA ASN A 26 -17.50 0.49 -29.61
C ASN A 26 -17.08 0.30 -31.09
N GLY A 27 -16.57 1.36 -31.69
CA GLY A 27 -16.24 1.43 -33.10
C GLY A 27 -15.97 2.86 -33.52
N SER A 28 -15.89 3.07 -34.83
CA SER A 28 -15.70 4.40 -35.40
C SER A 28 -16.96 5.24 -35.19
N ALA A 29 -16.89 6.20 -34.26
CA ALA A 29 -18.00 7.04 -33.83
C ALA A 29 -18.73 7.76 -34.98
N ALA A 30 -18.03 8.05 -36.08
CA ALA A 30 -18.60 8.64 -37.29
C ALA A 30 -19.67 7.77 -37.98
N TYR A 31 -19.61 6.45 -37.80
CA TYR A 31 -20.53 5.50 -38.47
C TYR A 31 -21.59 4.94 -37.54
N VAL A 32 -21.24 4.68 -36.27
CA VAL A 32 -22.12 4.00 -35.31
C VAL A 32 -22.68 4.91 -34.23
N GLY A 33 -22.26 6.18 -34.21
CA GLY A 33 -22.63 7.13 -33.16
C GLY A 33 -21.92 6.87 -31.83
N GLN A 34 -22.37 7.58 -30.79
CA GLN A 34 -21.85 7.45 -29.43
C GLN A 34 -23.01 7.18 -28.47
N THR A 35 -22.80 6.27 -27.53
CA THR A 35 -23.79 5.90 -26.51
C THR A 35 -23.43 6.53 -25.18
N ALA A 36 -24.44 7.05 -24.48
CA ALA A 36 -24.25 7.60 -23.14
C ALA A 36 -24.18 6.49 -22.10
N TYR A 37 -23.17 6.55 -21.22
CA TYR A 37 -23.00 5.59 -20.14
C TYR A 37 -23.03 6.31 -18.79
N PRO A 38 -23.66 5.70 -17.77
CA PRO A 38 -23.58 6.21 -16.42
C PRO A 38 -22.16 6.05 -15.87
N LEU A 39 -21.78 6.93 -14.96
CA LEU A 39 -20.49 6.91 -14.27
C LEU A 39 -20.68 6.57 -12.79
N PHE A 40 -19.59 6.14 -12.15
CA PHE A 40 -19.50 5.96 -10.69
C PHE A 40 -20.54 5.00 -10.08
N GLY A 41 -21.01 4.03 -10.85
CA GLY A 41 -22.01 3.05 -10.39
C GLY A 41 -23.43 3.60 -10.20
N GLN A 42 -23.70 4.80 -10.74
CA GLN A 42 -25.01 5.44 -10.68
C GLN A 42 -25.90 5.01 -11.87
N SER A 43 -27.15 5.46 -11.89
CA SER A 43 -28.08 5.18 -13.00
C SER A 43 -28.14 6.32 -14.03
N GLU A 44 -27.71 7.50 -13.61
CA GLU A 44 -27.81 8.75 -14.33
C GLU A 44 -26.69 8.88 -15.36
N THR A 45 -27.07 9.22 -16.60
CA THR A 45 -26.11 9.48 -17.70
C THR A 45 -25.69 10.94 -17.79
N VAL A 46 -26.31 11.82 -16.99
CA VAL A 46 -25.98 13.24 -16.89
C VAL A 46 -25.71 13.55 -15.42
N LEU A 47 -24.52 14.06 -15.14
CA LEU A 47 -24.07 14.39 -13.79
C LEU A 47 -23.82 15.90 -13.66
N PRO A 48 -24.19 16.52 -12.53
CA PRO A 48 -23.70 17.85 -12.19
C PRO A 48 -22.17 17.86 -12.15
N TYR A 49 -21.55 18.93 -12.64
CA TYR A 49 -20.09 19.03 -12.70
C TYR A 49 -19.42 18.83 -11.34
N LYS A 50 -19.96 19.44 -10.27
CA LYS A 50 -19.48 19.25 -8.89
C LYS A 50 -19.45 17.79 -8.45
N THR A 51 -20.51 17.03 -8.77
CA THR A 51 -20.57 15.60 -8.48
C THR A 51 -19.50 14.84 -9.26
N PHE A 52 -19.33 15.15 -10.55
CA PHE A 52 -18.29 14.52 -11.36
C PHE A 52 -16.89 14.76 -10.80
N VAL A 53 -16.55 16.00 -10.42
CA VAL A 53 -15.26 16.35 -9.82
C VAL A 53 -15.05 15.61 -8.49
N SER A 54 -16.06 15.62 -7.62
CA SER A 54 -16.00 14.93 -6.32
C SER A 54 -15.82 13.42 -6.47
N GLU A 55 -16.52 12.77 -7.39
CA GLU A 55 -16.42 11.32 -7.60
C GLU A 55 -15.11 10.93 -8.29
N MET A 56 -14.68 11.68 -9.31
CA MET A 56 -13.41 11.46 -9.99
C MET A 56 -12.22 11.63 -9.03
N GLY A 57 -12.29 12.62 -8.13
CA GLY A 57 -11.25 12.90 -7.14
C GLY A 57 -11.00 11.76 -6.14
N LYS A 58 -11.90 10.77 -6.03
CA LYS A 58 -11.71 9.61 -5.14
C LYS A 58 -10.61 8.65 -5.63
N PHE A 59 -10.30 8.66 -6.92
CA PHE A 59 -9.36 7.71 -7.52
C PHE A 59 -8.44 8.32 -8.58
N ALA A 60 -8.66 9.57 -8.98
CA ALA A 60 -7.77 10.26 -9.90
C ALA A 60 -6.43 10.58 -9.23
N ILE A 61 -5.36 10.42 -10.01
CA ILE A 61 -4.04 10.94 -9.68
C ILE A 61 -4.01 12.39 -10.18
N GLY A 62 -4.09 13.36 -9.25
CA GLY A 62 -4.29 14.77 -9.57
C GLY A 62 -3.02 15.56 -9.84
N ASP A 63 -1.85 15.02 -9.49
CA ASP A 63 -0.58 15.73 -9.56
C ASP A 63 0.59 14.83 -9.98
N GLN A 64 1.65 15.48 -10.45
CA GLN A 64 2.83 14.82 -11.00
C GLN A 64 3.59 14.02 -9.95
N GLU A 65 3.66 14.49 -8.70
CA GLU A 65 4.36 13.81 -7.61
C GLU A 65 3.69 12.47 -7.32
N HIS A 66 2.37 12.50 -7.10
CA HIS A 66 1.57 11.31 -6.83
C HIS A 66 1.61 10.32 -8.01
N TRP A 67 1.64 10.82 -9.25
CA TRP A 67 1.84 9.99 -10.44
C TRP A 67 3.20 9.29 -10.43
N CYS A 68 4.28 10.03 -10.16
CA CYS A 68 5.63 9.49 -10.10
C CYS A 68 5.75 8.42 -9.01
N THR A 69 5.18 8.66 -7.84
CA THR A 69 5.14 7.69 -6.74
C THR A 69 4.32 6.45 -7.11
N ALA A 70 3.11 6.61 -7.65
CA ALA A 70 2.22 5.50 -7.99
C ALA A 70 2.79 4.60 -9.10
N CYS A 71 3.50 5.19 -10.09
CA CYS A 71 4.13 4.45 -11.18
C CYS A 71 5.57 3.97 -10.87
N GLY A 72 6.16 4.37 -9.73
CA GLY A 72 7.52 3.98 -9.34
C GLY A 72 8.61 4.55 -10.25
N LYS A 73 8.39 5.73 -10.84
CA LYS A 73 9.34 6.37 -11.75
C LYS A 73 10.32 7.25 -10.96
N THR A 74 11.61 7.11 -11.26
CA THR A 74 12.69 7.85 -10.59
C THR A 74 13.51 8.71 -11.55
N ASP A 75 13.15 8.71 -12.82
CA ASP A 75 13.83 9.38 -13.92
C ASP A 75 13.03 10.58 -14.47
N GLY A 76 13.68 11.39 -15.30
CA GLY A 76 13.05 12.52 -16.00
C GLY A 76 12.38 13.51 -15.05
N VAL A 77 11.13 13.86 -15.34
CA VAL A 77 10.30 14.78 -14.53
C VAL A 77 10.01 14.25 -13.11
N CYS A 78 10.25 12.96 -12.86
CA CYS A 78 10.06 12.35 -11.56
C CYS A 78 11.28 12.42 -10.64
N ALA A 79 12.47 12.71 -11.18
CA ALA A 79 13.71 12.73 -10.42
C ALA A 79 13.64 13.70 -9.22
N GLN A 80 13.02 14.85 -9.40
CA GLN A 80 12.82 15.86 -8.35
C GLN A 80 11.98 15.39 -7.15
N PHE A 81 11.12 14.38 -7.34
CA PHE A 81 10.27 13.82 -6.28
C PHE A 81 10.90 12.62 -5.55
N THR A 82 12.05 12.13 -6.04
CA THR A 82 12.75 10.99 -5.41
C THR A 82 13.57 11.38 -4.18
N ALA A 83 13.98 12.65 -4.05
CA ALA A 83 14.83 13.12 -2.97
C ALA A 83 14.08 13.28 -1.63
N SER A 84 12.75 13.42 -1.65
CA SER A 84 11.93 13.65 -0.46
C SER A 84 11.78 12.43 0.47
N SER A 85 12.33 11.27 0.10
CA SER A 85 12.28 10.02 0.89
C SER A 85 13.58 9.68 1.62
N ALA A 86 14.61 10.55 1.56
CA ALA A 86 15.93 10.25 2.08
C ALA A 86 16.22 10.78 3.50
N ASP A 87 15.35 11.60 4.10
CA ASP A 87 15.57 12.18 5.43
C ASP A 87 14.69 11.51 6.50
N ALA A 88 15.06 10.29 6.90
CA ALA A 88 14.76 9.76 8.23
C ALA A 88 15.63 8.54 8.57
N GLY A 89 16.75 8.81 9.24
CA GLY A 89 17.34 7.87 10.19
C GLY A 89 18.51 7.03 9.67
N ALA A 90 19.72 7.49 10.01
CA ALA A 90 20.95 6.71 9.96
C ALA A 90 20.81 5.38 10.72
N GLY A 91 21.16 4.27 10.08
CA GLY A 91 21.22 2.94 10.68
C GLY A 91 21.78 1.92 9.69
N SER A 92 23.09 1.66 9.79
CA SER A 92 23.87 0.73 8.97
C SER A 92 23.26 -0.68 8.89
N GLY A 93 23.16 -1.23 7.69
CA GLY A 93 22.90 -2.66 7.46
C GLY A 93 22.43 -2.97 6.04
N SER A 94 23.34 -3.46 5.19
CA SER A 94 23.09 -3.91 3.82
C SER A 94 21.98 -4.97 3.73
N ASN A 95 21.06 -4.82 2.77
CA ASN A 95 20.80 -5.77 1.68
C ASN A 95 19.53 -5.40 0.89
N ASP A 96 19.59 -5.71 -0.39
CA ASP A 96 18.73 -5.37 -1.52
C ASP A 96 17.21 -5.59 -1.39
N GLY A 97 16.46 -4.76 -2.12
CA GLY A 97 15.09 -5.09 -2.56
C GLY A 97 13.97 -4.14 -2.09
N LYS A 98 14.03 -2.85 -2.45
CA LYS A 98 12.85 -1.96 -2.34
C LYS A 98 12.15 -1.85 -3.70
N ALA A 99 11.21 -2.76 -3.95
CA ALA A 99 10.16 -2.57 -4.94
C ALA A 99 8.94 -1.96 -4.22
N GLY A 100 8.76 -0.65 -4.35
CA GLY A 100 7.58 0.05 -3.85
C GLY A 100 6.39 -0.21 -4.75
N GLY A 101 5.43 -1.01 -4.28
CA GLY A 101 4.11 -1.16 -4.86
C GLY A 101 3.06 -0.72 -3.86
N SER A 102 2.31 0.34 -4.16
CA SER A 102 1.20 0.82 -3.33
C SER A 102 -0.10 0.13 -3.73
N GLY A 103 -0.29 -1.09 -3.23
CA GLY A 103 -1.61 -1.65 -2.91
C GLY A 103 -1.60 -1.93 -1.42
N ASN A 104 -2.45 -1.27 -0.63
CA ASN A 104 -2.55 -1.39 0.83
C ASN A 104 -1.18 -1.46 1.54
N ALA A 105 -0.35 -0.43 1.37
CA ALA A 105 0.97 -0.39 1.97
C ALA A 105 0.89 -0.38 3.50
N ILE A 106 1.15 -1.54 4.10
CA ILE A 106 1.46 -1.71 5.51
C ILE A 106 2.59 -0.72 5.84
N SER A 107 2.37 0.17 6.82
CA SER A 107 3.40 1.13 7.25
C SER A 107 4.72 0.41 7.56
N LEU A 108 5.86 1.01 7.19
CA LEU A 108 7.18 0.39 7.35
C LEU A 108 7.44 -0.17 8.77
N PRO A 109 7.00 0.49 9.87
CA PRO A 109 7.10 -0.10 11.20
C PRO A 109 6.34 -1.43 11.35
N VAL A 110 5.14 -1.52 10.78
CA VAL A 110 4.29 -2.72 10.86
C VAL A 110 4.85 -3.85 9.99
N ALA A 111 5.44 -3.53 8.83
CA ALA A 111 6.14 -4.53 8.00
C ALA A 111 7.33 -5.16 8.74
N GLY A 112 8.06 -4.35 9.51
CA GLY A 112 9.14 -4.84 10.38
C GLY A 112 8.66 -5.82 11.46
N VAL A 113 7.53 -5.53 12.10
CA VAL A 113 6.95 -6.41 13.13
C VAL A 113 6.53 -7.76 12.53
N ILE A 114 5.92 -7.76 11.35
CA ILE A 114 5.51 -9.00 10.68
C ILE A 114 6.75 -9.86 10.35
N GLY A 115 7.81 -9.25 9.83
CA GLY A 115 9.07 -9.95 9.56
C GLY A 115 9.68 -10.57 10.84
N ALA A 116 9.66 -9.83 11.95
CA ALA A 116 10.16 -10.32 13.24
C ALA A 116 9.36 -11.52 13.77
N LEU A 117 8.02 -11.48 13.67
CA LEU A 117 7.18 -12.57 14.13
C LEU A 117 7.34 -13.84 13.27
N VAL A 118 7.44 -13.67 11.96
CA VAL A 118 7.62 -14.81 11.02
C VAL A 118 8.98 -15.47 11.24
N THR A 119 10.06 -14.69 11.33
CA THR A 119 11.40 -15.23 11.58
C THR A 119 11.47 -15.97 12.92
N LEU A 120 10.85 -15.43 13.96
CA LEU A 120 10.76 -16.07 15.28
C LEU A 120 9.97 -17.39 15.20
N ALA A 121 8.84 -17.42 14.50
CA ALA A 121 8.05 -18.65 14.31
C ALA A 121 8.83 -19.73 13.56
N VAL A 122 9.56 -19.38 12.49
CA VAL A 122 10.38 -20.32 11.72
C VAL A 122 11.51 -20.87 12.59
N VAL A 123 12.24 -20.02 13.31
CA VAL A 123 13.35 -20.45 14.18
C VAL A 123 12.87 -21.38 15.28
N LEU A 124 11.75 -21.05 15.95
CA LEU A 124 11.16 -21.92 16.97
C LEU A 124 10.64 -23.24 16.38
N GLY A 125 10.04 -23.21 15.18
CA GLY A 125 9.57 -24.40 14.49
C GLY A 125 10.72 -25.35 14.13
N VAL A 126 11.82 -24.81 13.60
CA VAL A 126 13.02 -25.60 13.29
C VAL A 126 13.64 -26.18 14.57
N GLN A 127 13.76 -25.39 15.64
CA GLN A 127 14.25 -25.91 16.92
C GLN A 127 13.36 -27.02 17.47
N ALA A 128 12.03 -26.87 17.39
CA ALA A 128 11.09 -27.90 17.83
C ALA A 128 11.24 -29.20 17.01
N LEU A 129 11.38 -29.09 15.68
CA LEU A 129 11.61 -30.26 14.82
C LEU A 129 12.93 -30.96 15.14
N VAL A 130 14.00 -30.21 15.39
CA VAL A 130 15.30 -30.76 15.80
C VAL A 130 15.21 -31.49 17.14
N LEU A 131 14.51 -30.91 18.13
CA LEU A 131 14.31 -31.54 19.42
C LEU A 131 13.47 -32.83 19.33
N LEU A 132 12.43 -32.83 18.48
CA LEU A 132 11.58 -34.00 18.24
C LEU A 132 12.35 -35.11 17.50
N ALA A 133 13.09 -34.78 16.45
CA ALA A 133 13.90 -35.75 15.70
C ALA A 133 15.09 -36.27 16.50
N GLY A 134 15.66 -35.45 17.39
CA GLY A 134 16.77 -35.83 18.28
C GLY A 134 16.33 -36.57 19.55
N GLY A 135 15.03 -36.77 19.79
CA GLY A 135 14.52 -37.47 20.98
C GLY A 135 14.68 -36.74 22.31
N LEU A 136 15.03 -35.44 22.29
CA LEU A 136 15.28 -34.65 23.49
C LEU A 136 13.99 -34.01 24.02
N ARG A 137 13.66 -34.27 25.28
CA ARG A 137 12.53 -33.64 25.97
C ARG A 137 12.99 -32.44 26.79
N VAL A 138 12.31 -31.30 26.63
CA VAL A 138 12.55 -30.10 27.44
C VAL A 138 11.98 -30.34 28.85
N VAL A 139 12.87 -30.49 29.83
CA VAL A 139 12.52 -30.65 31.25
C VAL A 139 12.75 -29.32 31.98
N SER A 140 11.75 -28.86 32.74
CA SER A 140 11.87 -27.60 33.49
C SER A 140 12.88 -27.76 34.63
N LYS A 141 13.80 -26.80 34.79
CA LYS A 141 14.82 -26.79 35.85
C LYS A 141 14.26 -26.90 37.28
N LYS A 142 13.01 -26.44 37.51
CA LYS A 142 12.28 -26.60 38.79
C LYS A 142 11.99 -28.06 39.15
N ARG A 143 11.90 -28.97 38.16
CA ARG A 143 11.73 -30.42 38.38
C ARG A 143 13.06 -31.15 38.59
N LEU A 144 14.19 -30.55 38.23
CA LEU A 144 15.53 -31.10 38.39
C LEU A 144 16.19 -30.68 39.72
N GLY A 145 15.69 -29.63 40.38
CA GLY A 145 16.22 -29.12 41.66
C GLY A 145 15.54 -29.67 42.92
N ALA A 146 14.59 -30.59 42.81
CA ALA A 146 13.85 -31.14 43.97
C ALA A 146 14.41 -32.47 44.51
N GLY A 147 15.57 -32.92 44.03
CA GLY A 147 16.23 -34.13 44.52
C GLY A 147 17.75 -34.01 44.50
N GLY A 148 18.34 -33.70 45.66
CA GLY A 148 19.79 -33.80 45.86
C GLY A 148 20.40 -32.69 46.70
N VAL A 149 20.22 -32.77 48.02
CA VAL A 149 21.13 -32.18 49.01
C VAL A 149 22.41 -33.03 49.05
N GLY A 150 23.58 -32.41 49.13
CA GLY A 150 24.84 -33.15 49.32
C GLY A 150 26.09 -32.28 49.21
N GLU A 151 26.38 -31.55 50.29
CA GLU A 151 27.67 -30.93 50.61
C GLU A 151 28.84 -31.92 50.53
N THR A 152 29.96 -31.54 49.89
CA THR A 152 31.30 -31.61 50.51
C THR A 152 32.29 -30.68 49.79
N ARG A 153 33.03 -29.92 50.60
CA ARG A 153 34.13 -29.00 50.25
C ARG A 153 35.40 -29.74 49.80
N GLU A 154 36.26 -29.03 49.05
CA GLU A 154 37.76 -29.03 49.00
C GLU A 154 38.53 -30.38 48.96
N ALA A 155 39.71 -30.56 48.35
CA ALA A 155 40.81 -29.68 47.97
C ALA A 155 41.69 -30.31 46.86
N LYS A 156 42.53 -29.45 46.24
CA LYS A 156 43.94 -29.62 45.77
C LYS A 156 44.54 -31.05 45.86
N VAL A 157 45.27 -31.60 44.88
CA VAL A 157 46.44 -31.14 44.09
C VAL A 157 46.43 -31.86 42.74
#